data_AF-A0A2K3LK37-F1
#
_entry.id   AF-A0A2K3LK37-F1
#
_cell.length_a   1.000
_cell.length_b   1.000
_cell.length_c   1.000
_cell.angle_alpha   90.00
_cell.angle_beta   90.00
_cell.angle_gamma   90.00
#
_symmetry.space_group_name_H-M   'P 1'
#
loop_
_entity.id
_entity.type
_entity.pdbx_description
1 polymer ?
#
loop_
_entity_poly.entity_id
_entity_poly.type
_entity_poly.pdbx_seq_one_letter_code
_entity_poly.pdbx_strand_id
1 'polypeptide(L)'
;MVFLRPLLALTLSSFLLTWLLCLAEETNYSSSKIGQGYRLITIEDTPDGALVGLLQVKQKNNIYGADIPLLRFYVKHETENRLRVHITDAKNKRWEVPYNLLPRQQPPPLKQKIKRFRKNSLSVSEYSSSELVFSYTSDPFSFK
;
A
#
# COMPACT_ATOMS: atom_id res chain seq x y z
N MET A 1 -64.43 -16.27 19.10
CA MET A 1 -62.98 -16.49 18.88
C MET A 1 -62.67 -16.67 17.39
N VAL A 2 -62.83 -15.65 16.53
CA VAL A 2 -62.58 -15.80 15.07
C VAL A 2 -61.61 -14.76 14.49
N PHE A 3 -61.27 -13.68 15.22
CA PHE A 3 -60.47 -12.57 14.69
C PHE A 3 -58.96 -12.63 14.96
N LEU A 4 -58.44 -13.64 15.67
CA LEU A 4 -57.01 -13.70 16.04
C LEU A 4 -56.09 -14.10 14.87
N ARG A 5 -56.62 -14.87 13.91
CA ARG A 5 -55.87 -15.37 12.74
C ARG A 5 -55.51 -14.27 11.71
N PRO A 6 -56.40 -13.34 11.31
CA PRO A 6 -56.06 -12.30 10.34
C PRO A 6 -55.07 -11.26 10.90
N LEU A 7 -55.15 -10.94 12.20
CA LEU A 7 -54.19 -10.01 12.83
C LEU A 7 -52.76 -10.57 12.84
N LEU A 8 -52.60 -11.86 13.18
CA LEU A 8 -51.30 -12.54 13.14
C LEU A 8 -50.70 -12.58 11.73
N ALA A 9 -51.54 -12.78 10.70
CA ALA A 9 -51.10 -12.78 9.31
C ALA A 9 -50.61 -11.40 8.85
N LEU A 10 -51.31 -10.33 9.25
CA LEU A 10 -50.91 -8.95 8.96
C LEU A 10 -49.58 -8.59 9.63
N THR A 11 -49.39 -8.98 10.90
CA THR A 11 -48.11 -8.77 11.60
C THR A 11 -46.98 -9.56 10.96
N LEU A 12 -47.22 -10.80 10.53
CA LEU A 12 -46.20 -11.61 9.87
C LEU A 12 -45.80 -11.00 8.52
N SER A 13 -46.77 -10.46 7.76
CA SER A 13 -46.49 -9.78 6.50
C SER A 13 -45.71 -8.47 6.68
N SER A 14 -45.95 -7.72 7.75
CA SER A 14 -45.20 -6.49 8.02
C SER A 14 -43.78 -6.78 8.49
N PHE A 15 -43.58 -7.83 9.31
CA PHE A 15 -42.24 -8.32 9.65
C PHE A 15 -41.49 -8.85 8.42
N LEU A 16 -42.17 -9.55 7.52
CA LEU A 16 -41.55 -10.03 6.28
C LEU A 16 -41.18 -8.88 5.34
N LEU A 17 -42.05 -7.88 5.20
CA LEU A 17 -41.81 -6.71 4.35
C LEU A 17 -40.68 -5.84 4.92
N THR A 18 -40.65 -5.63 6.24
CA THR A 18 -39.55 -4.91 6.90
C THR A 18 -38.24 -5.67 6.82
N TRP A 19 -38.25 -7.00 6.94
CA TRP A 19 -37.07 -7.83 6.70
C TRP A 19 -36.60 -7.76 5.23
N LEU A 20 -37.52 -7.76 4.26
CA LEU A 20 -37.20 -7.56 2.84
C LEU A 20 -36.61 -6.18 2.56
N LEU A 21 -37.15 -5.13 3.20
CA LEU A 21 -36.65 -3.75 3.06
C LEU A 21 -35.27 -3.58 3.72
N CYS A 22 -35.00 -4.28 4.84
CA CYS A 22 -33.68 -4.29 5.48
C CYS A 22 -32.60 -5.02 4.67
N LEU A 23 -32.98 -5.96 3.79
CA LEU A 23 -32.05 -6.67 2.90
C LEU A 23 -31.71 -5.87 1.63
N ALA A 24 -32.39 -4.74 1.38
CA ALA A 24 -32.28 -4.00 0.12
C ALA A 24 -31.16 -2.93 0.09
N GLU A 25 -30.38 -2.77 1.16
CA GLU A 25 -29.32 -1.75 1.24
C GLU A 25 -27.93 -2.34 1.48
N GLU A 26 -27.43 -3.10 0.50
CA GLU A 26 -25.98 -3.21 0.29
C GLU A 26 -25.55 -2.11 -0.68
N THR A 27 -25.32 -0.90 -0.14
CA THR A 27 -24.55 0.10 -0.85
C THR A 27 -23.12 -0.43 -0.98
N ASN A 28 -22.87 -1.12 -2.10
CA ASN A 28 -21.53 -1.48 -2.54
C ASN A 28 -20.78 -0.19 -2.82
N TYR A 29 -20.16 0.41 -1.80
CA TYR A 29 -19.15 1.44 -1.96
C TYR A 29 -17.95 0.80 -2.64
N SER A 30 -18.04 0.59 -3.96
CA SER A 30 -16.87 0.30 -4.77
C SER A 30 -16.01 1.57 -4.73
N SER A 31 -14.98 1.55 -3.89
CA SER A 31 -13.92 2.55 -4.00
C SER A 31 -13.38 2.45 -5.41
N SER A 32 -13.70 3.42 -6.26
CA SER A 32 -13.17 3.44 -7.62
C SER A 32 -11.64 3.47 -7.52
N LYS A 33 -10.98 2.49 -8.14
CA LYS A 33 -9.52 2.39 -8.07
C LYS A 33 -8.91 3.58 -8.81
N ILE A 34 -8.41 4.57 -8.07
CA ILE A 34 -7.92 5.84 -8.62
C ILE A 34 -6.64 5.63 -9.47
N GLY A 35 -5.83 4.60 -9.24
CA GLY A 35 -4.64 4.33 -10.05
C GLY A 35 -4.11 2.90 -9.92
N GLN A 36 -3.11 2.56 -10.75
CA GLN A 36 -2.55 1.21 -10.79
C GLN A 36 -1.34 1.00 -9.86
N GLY A 37 -0.86 2.05 -9.18
CA GLY A 37 0.31 1.99 -8.32
C GLY A 37 1.64 1.95 -9.07
N TYR A 38 2.68 1.46 -8.39
CA TYR A 38 4.03 1.36 -8.91
C TYR A 38 4.45 -0.11 -9.05
N ARG A 39 5.57 -0.37 -9.73
CA ARG A 39 6.24 -1.67 -9.77
C ARG A 39 7.72 -1.50 -9.43
N LEU A 40 8.30 -2.46 -8.71
CA LEU A 40 9.73 -2.50 -8.41
C LEU A 40 10.51 -2.92 -9.66
N ILE A 41 11.47 -2.09 -10.09
CA ILE A 41 12.29 -2.35 -11.28
C ILE A 41 13.76 -2.62 -10.96
N THR A 42 14.20 -2.29 -9.75
CA THR A 42 15.56 -2.55 -9.25
C THR A 42 15.53 -2.70 -7.74
N ILE A 43 16.39 -3.55 -7.18
CA ILE A 43 16.66 -3.63 -5.74
C ILE A 43 18.11 -4.01 -5.50
N GLU A 44 18.73 -3.42 -4.49
CA GLU A 44 20.11 -3.67 -4.08
C GLU A 44 20.24 -3.60 -2.56
N ASP A 45 21.01 -4.52 -2.00
CA ASP A 45 21.52 -4.42 -0.64
C ASP A 45 22.68 -3.42 -0.58
N THR A 46 22.66 -2.60 0.44
CA THR A 46 23.72 -1.64 0.76
C THR A 46 24.64 -2.23 1.83
N PRO A 47 25.94 -1.85 1.85
CA PRO A 47 26.88 -2.34 2.86
C PRO A 47 26.46 -2.08 4.30
N ASP A 48 25.61 -1.07 4.53
CA ASP A 48 25.09 -0.69 5.83
C ASP A 48 23.80 -1.44 6.22
N GLY A 49 23.43 -2.51 5.50
CA GLY A 49 22.30 -3.37 5.82
C GLY A 49 20.95 -2.73 5.50
N ALA A 50 20.87 -1.96 4.41
CA ALA A 50 19.60 -1.41 3.91
C ALA A 50 19.31 -1.89 2.49
N LEU A 51 18.03 -1.95 2.15
CA LEU A 51 17.55 -2.19 0.78
C LEU A 51 17.32 -0.85 0.08
N VAL A 52 17.81 -0.71 -1.14
CA VAL A 52 17.53 0.44 -2.03
C VAL A 52 16.96 -0.06 -3.34
N GLY A 53 15.86 0.53 -3.80
CA GLY A 53 15.24 0.17 -5.06
C GLY A 53 14.65 1.35 -5.82
N LEU A 54 14.22 1.08 -7.06
CA LEU A 54 13.48 2.02 -7.89
C LEU A 54 12.10 1.47 -8.17
N LEU A 55 11.09 2.32 -8.00
CA LEU A 55 9.70 2.03 -8.31
C LEU A 55 9.28 2.83 -9.54
N GLN A 56 8.72 2.16 -10.54
CA GLN A 56 8.20 2.79 -11.75
C GLN A 56 6.67 2.83 -11.72
N VAL A 57 6.08 3.98 -12.04
CA VAL A 57 4.61 4.09 -12.15
C VAL A 57 4.09 3.10 -13.21
N LYS A 58 3.03 2.35 -12.89
CA LYS A 58 2.48 1.34 -13.80
C LYS A 58 1.66 1.97 -14.92
N GLN A 59 0.77 2.88 -14.55
CA GLN A 59 -0.08 3.63 -15.47
C GLN A 59 -0.23 5.05 -14.94
N LYS A 60 0.14 6.03 -15.76
CA LYS A 60 -0.10 7.44 -15.45
C LYS A 60 -1.60 7.74 -15.61
N ASN A 61 -2.16 8.53 -14.69
CA ASN A 61 -3.55 8.97 -14.72
C ASN A 61 -3.68 10.49 -14.55
N ASN A 62 -2.65 11.18 -14.03
CA ASN A 62 -2.62 12.60 -13.76
C ASN A 62 -3.83 13.20 -13.00
N ILE A 63 -4.52 12.41 -12.18
CA ILE A 63 -5.81 12.80 -11.58
C ILE A 63 -5.66 14.02 -10.65
N TYR A 64 -4.55 14.12 -9.93
CA TYR A 64 -4.26 15.21 -8.99
C TYR A 64 -3.00 15.99 -9.40
N GLY A 65 -2.75 16.08 -10.70
CA GLY A 65 -1.51 16.63 -11.27
C GLY A 65 -0.56 15.55 -11.77
N ALA A 66 0.62 15.95 -12.22
CA ALA A 66 1.53 15.05 -12.91
C ALA A 66 2.07 13.92 -12.01
N ASP A 67 1.99 12.68 -12.48
CA ASP A 67 2.55 11.52 -11.79
C ASP A 67 4.08 11.55 -11.75
N ILE A 68 4.67 11.15 -10.62
CA ILE A 68 6.12 10.97 -10.50
C ILE A 68 6.52 9.65 -11.18
N PRO A 69 7.25 9.67 -12.30
CA PRO A 69 7.43 8.45 -13.10
C PRO A 69 8.31 7.39 -12.40
N LEU A 70 9.21 7.84 -11.54
CA LEU A 70 10.23 7.03 -10.89
C LEU A 70 10.42 7.47 -9.44
N LEU A 71 10.17 6.57 -8.51
CA LEU A 71 10.45 6.78 -7.09
C LEU A 71 11.67 5.99 -6.66
N ARG A 72 12.39 6.50 -5.68
CA ARG A 72 13.43 5.81 -4.92
C ARG A 72 12.78 5.23 -3.68
N PHE A 73 13.00 3.95 -3.46
CA PHE A 73 12.55 3.19 -2.30
C PHE A 73 13.77 2.83 -1.45
N TYR A 74 13.67 2.97 -0.14
CA TYR A 74 14.72 2.64 0.83
C TYR A 74 14.11 2.03 2.07
N VAL A 75 14.70 0.93 2.54
CA VAL A 75 14.28 0.25 3.77
C VAL A 75 15.49 -0.10 4.61
N LYS A 76 15.42 0.18 5.91
CA LYS A 76 16.48 -0.14 6.85
C LYS A 76 15.92 -0.45 8.23
N HIS A 77 16.45 -1.47 8.87
CA HIS A 77 16.35 -1.66 10.31
C HIS A 77 17.31 -0.68 11.00
N GLU A 78 16.78 0.39 11.57
CA GLU A 78 17.60 1.38 12.29
C GLU A 78 17.98 0.87 13.69
N THR A 79 17.10 0.10 14.33
CA THR A 79 17.32 -0.66 15.58
C THR A 79 16.57 -1.99 15.50
N GLU A 80 16.71 -2.85 16.51
CA GLU A 80 16.04 -4.16 16.58
C GLU A 80 14.51 -4.06 16.50
N ASN A 81 13.95 -2.97 17.02
CA ASN A 81 12.53 -2.68 17.09
C ASN A 81 12.11 -1.46 16.26
N ARG A 82 12.96 -0.99 15.33
CA ARG A 82 12.65 0.15 14.47
C ARG A 82 13.03 -0.12 13.02
N LEU A 83 12.00 -0.33 12.20
CA LEU A 83 12.10 -0.37 10.74
C LEU A 83 11.76 0.99 10.16
N ARG A 84 12.58 1.46 9.22
CA ARG A 84 12.30 2.66 8.44
C ARG A 84 12.09 2.33 6.98
N VAL A 85 10.93 2.75 6.46
CA VAL A 85 10.63 2.80 5.03
C VAL A 85 10.67 4.25 4.58
N HIS A 86 11.38 4.55 3.48
CA HIS A 86 11.49 5.88 2.91
C HIS A 86 11.30 5.84 1.39
N ILE A 87 10.25 6.50 0.90
CA ILE A 87 9.92 6.61 -0.53
C ILE A 87 10.05 8.08 -0.94
N THR A 88 10.85 8.33 -1.96
CA THR A 88 11.20 9.69 -2.43
C THR A 88 11.12 9.76 -3.96
N ASP A 89 11.04 10.95 -4.53
CA ASP A 89 11.25 11.12 -5.97
C ASP A 89 12.71 10.77 -6.31
N ALA A 90 12.91 9.91 -7.32
CA ALA A 90 14.25 9.44 -7.68
C ALA A 90 15.11 10.50 -8.37
N LYS A 91 14.51 11.56 -8.91
CA LYS A 91 15.19 12.59 -9.71
C LYS A 91 15.24 13.94 -9.02
N ASN A 92 14.19 14.29 -8.28
CA ASN A 92 14.05 15.62 -7.69
C ASN A 92 14.00 15.53 -6.16
N LYS A 93 14.69 16.45 -5.47
CA LYS A 93 14.50 16.61 -4.03
C LYS A 93 13.10 17.19 -3.78
N ARG A 94 12.39 16.62 -2.82
CA ARG A 94 11.10 17.12 -2.33
C ARG A 94 11.27 17.61 -0.90
N TRP A 95 10.31 18.41 -0.43
CA TRP A 95 10.32 18.86 0.96
C TRP A 95 10.21 17.66 1.90
N GLU A 96 11.12 17.59 2.85
CA GLU A 96 11.13 16.62 3.94
C GLU A 96 11.26 17.38 5.26
N VAL A 97 10.71 16.81 6.34
CA VAL A 97 10.88 17.37 7.69
C VAL A 97 12.38 17.43 8.01
N PRO A 98 12.91 18.60 8.43
CA PRO A 98 14.31 18.77 8.76
C PRO A 98 14.82 17.80 9.84
N TYR A 99 16.02 17.29 9.63
CA TYR A 99 16.65 16.27 10.49
C TYR A 99 17.02 16.79 11.89
N ASN A 100 17.20 18.10 12.06
CA ASN A 100 17.43 18.72 13.36
C ASN A 100 16.18 18.71 14.26
N LEU A 101 14.99 18.60 13.67
CA LEU A 101 13.73 18.50 14.43
C LEU A 101 13.40 17.05 14.76
N LEU A 102 13.67 16.12 13.85
CA LEU A 102 13.46 14.69 14.03
C LEU A 102 14.72 13.91 13.63
N PRO A 103 15.62 13.63 14.59
CA PRO A 103 16.85 12.88 14.33
C PRO A 103 16.54 11.47 13.81
N ARG A 104 17.10 11.14 12.66
CA ARG A 104 16.88 9.85 11.98
C ARG A 104 18.07 9.56 11.06
N GLN A 105 18.28 8.32 10.62
CA GLN A 105 19.43 8.00 9.77
C GLN A 105 19.25 8.59 8.35
N GLN A 106 20.32 9.04 7.69
CA GLN A 106 20.21 9.49 6.29
C GLN A 106 20.39 8.29 5.34
N PRO A 107 19.47 8.10 4.37
CA PRO A 107 19.68 7.10 3.33
C PRO A 107 20.93 7.42 2.50
N PRO A 108 21.69 6.42 2.05
CA PRO A 108 22.84 6.65 1.21
C PRO A 108 22.43 7.27 -0.14
N PRO A 109 23.29 8.09 -0.76
CA PRO A 109 23.02 8.64 -2.09
C PRO A 109 22.87 7.50 -3.11
N LEU A 110 21.94 7.69 -4.05
CA LEU A 110 21.63 6.70 -5.07
C LEU A 110 22.81 6.59 -6.04
N LYS A 111 23.53 5.46 -6.03
CA LYS A 111 24.57 5.19 -7.01
C LYS A 111 23.89 4.85 -8.33
N GLN A 112 24.13 5.62 -9.39
CA GLN A 112 23.45 5.48 -10.69
C GLN A 112 23.64 4.11 -11.38
N LYS A 113 24.53 3.25 -10.88
CA LYS A 113 24.76 1.88 -11.36
C LYS A 113 23.89 0.87 -10.60
N ILE A 114 22.58 1.09 -10.54
CA ILE A 114 21.69 0.09 -9.97
C ILE A 114 21.50 -1.06 -10.97
N LYS A 115 21.84 -2.30 -10.60
CA LYS A 115 21.62 -3.50 -11.39
C LYS A 115 20.13 -3.61 -11.71
N ARG A 116 19.80 -3.72 -13.01
CA ARG A 116 18.42 -3.97 -13.47
C ARG A 116 17.90 -5.26 -12.84
N PHE A 117 16.73 -5.20 -12.21
CA PHE A 117 16.05 -6.40 -11.73
C PHE A 117 15.73 -7.29 -12.94
N ARG A 118 16.25 -8.52 -12.97
CA ARG A 118 15.83 -9.49 -13.98
C ARG A 118 14.43 -9.98 -13.61
N LYS A 119 13.55 -9.92 -14.61
CA LYS A 119 12.09 -10.11 -14.55
C LYS A 119 11.67 -11.56 -14.25
N ASN A 120 12.30 -12.25 -13.30
CA ASN A 120 11.94 -13.61 -12.93
C ASN A 120 11.74 -13.70 -11.43
N SER A 121 10.60 -13.21 -10.96
CA SER A 121 9.82 -13.82 -9.88
C SER A 121 8.79 -12.80 -9.40
N LEU A 122 7.51 -13.15 -9.51
CA LEU A 122 6.44 -12.64 -8.65
C LEU A 122 6.77 -13.08 -7.20
N SER A 123 7.85 -12.54 -6.64
CA SER A 123 8.40 -12.94 -5.36
C SER A 123 7.94 -11.96 -4.31
N VAL A 124 7.09 -12.46 -3.42
CA VAL A 124 7.12 -11.95 -2.06
C VAL A 124 8.53 -12.20 -1.55
N SER A 125 9.23 -11.13 -1.20
CA SER A 125 10.59 -11.22 -0.65
C SER A 125 10.53 -10.75 0.80
N GLU A 126 11.19 -11.48 1.67
CA GLU A 126 11.25 -11.22 3.11
C GLU A 126 12.64 -10.70 3.46
N TYR A 127 12.68 -9.56 4.14
CA TYR A 127 13.89 -8.93 4.64
C TYR A 127 13.82 -8.91 6.16
N SER A 128 14.55 -9.83 6.78
CA SER A 128 14.61 -10.00 8.23
C SER A 128 16.04 -9.85 8.70
N SER A 129 16.27 -8.85 9.56
CA SER A 129 17.54 -8.62 10.24
C SER A 129 17.35 -8.38 11.74
N SER A 130 16.10 -8.43 12.24
CA SER A 130 15.72 -8.12 13.63
C SER A 130 14.36 -8.75 13.95
N GLU A 131 13.78 -8.42 15.13
CA GLU A 131 12.42 -8.81 15.49
C GLU A 131 11.38 -8.39 14.43
N LEU A 132 11.63 -7.26 13.75
CA LEU A 132 10.74 -6.77 12.70
C LEU A 132 11.04 -7.43 11.35
N VAL A 133 10.00 -8.00 10.75
CA VAL A 133 10.02 -8.60 9.41
C VAL A 133 9.46 -7.59 8.41
N PHE A 134 10.22 -7.32 7.33
CA PHE A 134 9.73 -6.53 6.20
C PHE A 134 9.42 -7.45 5.01
N SER A 135 8.19 -7.43 4.51
CA SER A 135 7.79 -8.19 3.33
C SER A 135 7.26 -7.27 2.23
N TYR A 136 7.61 -7.53 0.97
CA TYR A 136 7.10 -6.73 -0.15
C TYR A 136 6.68 -7.56 -1.36
N THR A 137 5.72 -7.04 -2.12
CA THR A 137 5.34 -7.51 -3.46
C THR A 137 5.93 -6.59 -4.50
N SER A 138 6.39 -7.10 -5.64
CA SER A 138 7.07 -6.30 -6.67
C SER A 138 6.12 -5.61 -7.66
N ASP A 139 4.99 -6.23 -8.02
CA ASP A 139 4.07 -5.70 -9.03
C ASP A 139 2.60 -6.16 -8.81
N PRO A 140 1.67 -5.26 -8.40
CA PRO A 140 1.92 -3.89 -7.95
C PRO A 140 2.75 -3.88 -6.66
N PHE A 141 3.60 -2.87 -6.52
CA PHE A 141 4.43 -2.70 -5.34
C PHE A 141 3.57 -2.44 -4.10
N SER A 142 3.76 -3.27 -3.09
CA SER A 142 3.16 -3.14 -1.76
C SER A 142 4.13 -3.70 -0.72
N PHE A 143 3.98 -3.28 0.53
CA PHE A 143 4.77 -3.82 1.65
C PHE A 143 3.91 -3.99 2.89
N LYS A 144 4.35 -4.89 3.78
CA LYS A 144 3.75 -5.17 5.08
C LYS A 144 4.83 -5.52 6.10
#